data_AF-A0A2E5CCW9-F1
#
_entry.id   AF-A0A2E5CCW9-F1
#
_cell.length_a   1.000
_cell.length_b   1.000
_cell.length_c   1.000
_cell.angle_alpha   90.00
_cell.angle_beta   90.00
_cell.angle_gamma   90.00
#
_symmetry.space_group_name_H-M   'P 1'
#
loop_
_entity.id
_entity.type
_entity.pdbx_description
1 polymer ?
#
loop_
_entity_poly.entity_id
_entity_poly.type
_entity_poly.pdbx_seq_one_letter_code
_entity_poly.pdbx_strand_id
1 'polypeptide(L)'
;MFLAVAVETHKHPSKKTDYKVWYLEIGPNGKVRGVGVKTREELVKSVFENYRITGKTHWRCFQKDRESSTPIEVFDFIAMNSFDNTHFGNLPTLSEFQTTLDSLKANLELRSIA
;
A
#
# COMPACT_ATOMS: atom_id res chain seq x y z
N MET A 1 10.18 -5.85 -2.88
CA MET A 1 8.74 -5.73 -3.23
C MET A 1 8.11 -4.76 -2.25
N PHE A 2 7.14 -3.96 -2.69
CA PHE A 2 6.41 -3.03 -1.83
C PHE A 2 4.96 -3.49 -1.69
N LEU A 3 4.44 -3.40 -0.48
CA LEU A 3 3.06 -3.79 -0.18
C LEU A 3 2.32 -2.59 0.40
N ALA A 4 1.44 -1.98 -0.39
CA ALA A 4 0.52 -0.96 0.06
C ALA A 4 -0.52 -1.56 1.01
N VAL A 5 -0.67 -0.94 2.18
CA VAL A 5 -1.46 -1.50 3.30
C VAL A 5 -2.46 -0.51 3.86
N ALA A 6 -2.28 0.80 3.65
CA ALA A 6 -3.29 1.78 4.02
C ALA A 6 -3.18 3.05 3.19
N VAL A 7 -4.29 3.77 3.15
CA VAL A 7 -4.39 5.10 2.55
C VAL A 7 -4.90 6.11 3.57
N GLU A 8 -4.26 7.26 3.61
CA GLU A 8 -4.69 8.42 4.37
C GLU A 8 -5.10 9.50 3.39
N THR A 9 -6.41 9.66 3.18
CA THR A 9 -6.98 10.72 2.33
C THR A 9 -7.15 12.01 3.11
N HIS A 10 -6.97 13.15 2.45
CA HIS A 10 -7.31 14.43 3.06
C HIS A 10 -8.79 14.47 3.50
N LYS A 11 -9.07 14.99 4.70
CA LYS A 11 -10.44 15.10 5.25
C LYS A 11 -11.38 16.02 4.44
N HIS A 12 -10.85 16.74 3.44
CA HIS A 12 -11.61 17.71 2.68
C HIS A 12 -12.24 17.03 1.45
N PRO A 13 -13.57 17.14 1.24
CA PRO A 13 -14.28 16.40 0.18
C PRO A 13 -13.75 16.61 -1.25
N SER A 14 -13.15 17.77 -1.53
CA SER A 14 -12.59 18.10 -2.85
C SER A 14 -11.12 17.68 -3.04
N LYS A 15 -10.47 17.14 -2.01
CA LYS A 15 -9.05 16.72 -2.03
C LYS A 15 -8.88 15.21 -1.88
N LYS A 16 -9.87 14.41 -2.27
CA LYS A 16 -9.83 12.94 -2.15
C LYS A 16 -8.64 12.29 -2.86
N THR A 17 -8.11 12.94 -3.89
CA THR A 17 -6.94 12.50 -4.67
C THR A 17 -5.60 12.81 -3.98
N ASP A 18 -5.60 13.70 -2.98
CA ASP A 18 -4.44 14.03 -2.17
C ASP A 18 -4.40 13.07 -0.98
N TYR A 19 -3.80 11.91 -1.22
CA TYR A 19 -3.64 10.86 -0.23
C TYR A 19 -2.20 10.38 -0.12
N LYS A 20 -1.90 9.88 1.08
CA LYS A 20 -0.66 9.17 1.37
C LYS A 20 -0.91 7.68 1.38
N VAL A 21 0.04 6.94 0.82
CA VAL A 21 0.07 5.48 0.84
C VAL A 21 1.11 5.05 1.87
N TRP A 22 0.63 4.31 2.87
CA TRP A 22 1.47 3.61 3.82
C TRP A 22 1.76 2.22 3.28
N TYR A 23 3.03 1.81 3.32
CA TYR A 23 3.47 0.56 2.73
C TYR A 23 4.50 -0.17 3.57
N LEU A 24 4.56 -1.48 3.39
CA LEU A 24 5.60 -2.36 3.92
C LEU A 24 6.65 -2.63 2.85
N GLU A 25 7.92 -2.55 3.24
CA GLU A 25 9.03 -3.01 2.43
C GLU A 25 9.25 -4.51 2.68
N ILE A 26 9.06 -5.31 1.64
CA ILE A 26 9.24 -6.76 1.71
C ILE A 26 10.58 -7.13 1.07
N GLY A 27 11.44 -7.75 1.87
CA GLY A 27 12.73 -8.28 1.46
C GLY A 27 12.59 -9.53 0.57
N PRO A 28 13.68 -9.97 -0.07
CA PRO A 28 13.69 -11.15 -0.95
C PRO A 28 13.35 -12.46 -0.24
N ASN A 29 13.45 -12.50 1.09
CA ASN A 29 13.04 -13.64 1.94
C ASN A 29 11.56 -13.59 2.37
N GLY A 30 10.77 -12.66 1.83
CA GLY A 30 9.36 -12.47 2.19
C GLY A 30 9.15 -11.78 3.54
N LYS A 31 10.20 -11.36 4.25
CA LYS A 31 10.07 -10.68 5.54
C LYS A 31 9.92 -9.17 5.37
N VAL A 32 9.14 -8.55 6.26
CA VAL A 32 9.02 -7.09 6.38
C VAL A 32 10.36 -6.54 6.87
N ARG A 33 10.89 -5.54 6.17
CA ARG A 33 12.13 -4.82 6.51
C ARG A 33 11.88 -3.43 7.07
N GLY A 34 10.75 -2.83 6.71
CA GLY A 34 10.41 -1.47 7.13
C GLY A 34 8.98 -1.08 6.77
N VAL A 35 8.57 0.05 7.32
CA VAL A 35 7.32 0.74 7.01
C VAL A 35 7.69 2.08 6.41
N GLY A 36 7.06 2.45 5.30
CA GLY A 36 7.28 3.72 4.64
C GLY A 36 5.98 4.43 4.30
N VAL A 37 6.11 5.70 3.91
CA VAL A 37 5.02 6.54 3.42
C VAL A 37 5.42 7.15 2.08
N LYS A 38 4.50 7.16 1.12
CA LYS A 38 4.63 7.85 -0.16
C LYS A 38 3.39 8.67 -0.45
N THR A 39 3.53 9.78 -1.15
CA THR A 39 2.38 10.43 -1.78
C THR A 39 1.89 9.60 -2.97
N ARG A 40 0.68 9.90 -3.44
CA ARG A 40 0.16 9.35 -4.70
C ARG A 40 1.16 9.53 -5.85
N GLU A 41 1.71 10.72 -6.02
CA GLU A 41 2.63 11.05 -7.11
C GLU A 41 3.92 10.24 -7.03
N GLU A 42 4.47 10.08 -5.83
CA GLU A 42 5.66 9.25 -5.60
C GLU A 42 5.41 7.77 -5.89
N LEU A 43 4.24 7.26 -5.53
CA LEU A 43 3.83 5.89 -5.85
C LEU A 43 3.70 5.71 -7.37
N VAL A 44 2.96 6.59 -8.04
CA VAL A 44 2.77 6.56 -9.49
C VAL A 44 4.13 6.55 -10.19
N LYS A 45 5.01 7.51 -9.83
CA LYS A 45 6.36 7.57 -10.37
C LYS A 45 7.12 6.24 -10.17
N SER A 46 7.06 5.66 -8.96
CA SER A 46 7.70 4.38 -8.67
C SER A 46 7.13 3.22 -9.50
N VAL A 47 5.82 3.14 -9.70
CA VAL A 47 5.17 2.10 -10.52
C VAL A 47 5.63 2.21 -11.97
N PHE A 48 5.61 3.42 -12.54
CA PHE A 48 6.06 3.67 -13.91
C PHE A 48 7.55 3.37 -14.10
N GLU A 49 8.41 3.76 -13.16
CA GLU A 49 9.85 3.48 -13.21
C GLU A 49 10.13 1.97 -13.20
N ASN A 50 9.49 1.22 -12.29
CA ASN A 50 9.63 -0.23 -12.22
C ASN A 50 9.15 -0.90 -13.51
N TYR A 51 7.98 -0.49 -14.02
CA TYR A 51 7.42 -1.03 -15.24
C TYR A 51 8.30 -0.76 -16.46
N ARG A 52 8.86 0.45 -16.58
CA ARG A 52 9.77 0.80 -17.68
C ARG A 52 11.04 -0.06 -17.69
N ILE A 53 11.56 -0.42 -16.51
CA ILE A 53 12.81 -1.19 -16.38
C ILE A 53 12.57 -2.70 -16.54
N THR A 54 11.49 -3.22 -15.95
CA THR A 54 11.29 -4.67 -15.77
C THR A 54 10.08 -5.24 -16.51
N GLY A 55 9.24 -4.38 -17.09
CA GLY A 55 7.94 -4.75 -17.64
C GLY A 55 6.89 -5.13 -16.60
N LYS A 56 7.18 -5.00 -15.29
CA LYS A 56 6.29 -5.38 -14.19
C LYS A 56 6.34 -4.39 -13.04
N THR A 57 5.28 -4.34 -12.24
CA THR A 57 5.25 -3.56 -10.99
C THR A 57 5.91 -4.34 -9.84
N HIS A 58 6.58 -3.61 -8.95
CA HIS A 58 7.03 -4.15 -7.65
C HIS A 58 6.02 -3.90 -6.52
N TRP A 59 4.92 -3.24 -6.83
CA TRP A 59 3.90 -2.83 -5.88
C TRP A 59 2.73 -3.82 -5.87
N ARG A 60 2.26 -4.13 -4.68
CA ARG A 60 1.04 -4.92 -4.45
C ARG A 60 0.19 -4.24 -3.39
N CYS A 61 -1.11 -4.54 -3.33
CA CYS A 61 -2.01 -4.11 -2.26
C CYS A 61 -2.76 -5.29 -1.63
N PHE A 62 -3.10 -5.20 -0.35
CA PHE A 62 -4.08 -6.07 0.32
C PHE A 62 -5.42 -5.36 0.45
N GLN A 63 -6.44 -5.88 -0.22
CA GLN A 63 -7.81 -5.37 -0.14
C GLN A 63 -8.51 -6.03 1.04
N LYS A 64 -9.36 -5.27 1.77
CA LYS A 64 -10.07 -5.73 2.98
C LYS A 64 -10.77 -7.09 2.81
N ASP A 65 -11.33 -7.33 1.64
CA ASP A 65 -12.15 -8.52 1.36
C ASP A 65 -11.40 -9.59 0.55
N ARG A 66 -10.06 -9.55 0.49
CA ARG A 66 -9.25 -10.50 -0.28
C ARG A 66 -8.11 -11.11 0.52
N GLU A 67 -8.00 -12.44 0.45
CA GLU A 67 -6.93 -13.20 1.09
C GLU A 67 -5.57 -13.03 0.40
N SER A 68 -5.56 -12.72 -0.90
CA SER A 68 -4.34 -12.57 -1.68
C SER A 68 -4.10 -11.12 -2.08
N SER A 69 -2.85 -10.66 -1.96
CA SER A 69 -2.46 -9.35 -2.49
C SER A 69 -2.56 -9.31 -4.02
N THR A 70 -2.89 -8.16 -4.60
CA THR A 70 -2.96 -7.94 -6.05
C THR A 70 -1.89 -6.94 -6.48
N PRO A 71 -1.34 -7.04 -7.70
CA PRO A 71 -0.43 -6.03 -8.24
C PRO A 71 -1.09 -4.64 -8.33
N ILE A 72 -0.30 -3.58 -8.15
CA ILE A 72 -0.69 -2.20 -8.49
C ILE A 72 -0.05 -1.85 -9.83
N GLU A 73 -0.85 -1.80 -10.86
CA GLU A 73 -0.42 -1.73 -12.25
C GLU A 73 -0.48 -0.31 -12.81
N VAL A 74 0.27 -0.07 -13.88
CA VAL A 74 0.32 1.24 -14.56
C VAL A 74 -1.08 1.67 -15.03
N PHE A 75 -1.89 0.73 -15.51
CA PHE A 75 -3.24 1.02 -16.00
C PHE A 75 -4.22 1.44 -14.89
N ASP A 76 -3.96 1.09 -13.63
CA ASP A 76 -4.78 1.54 -12.49
C ASP A 76 -4.77 3.07 -12.36
N PHE A 77 -3.75 3.73 -12.92
CA PHE A 77 -3.61 5.18 -12.95
C PHE A 77 -3.97 5.82 -14.30
N ILE A 78 -4.19 5.02 -15.36
CA ILE A 78 -4.48 5.49 -16.72
C ILE A 78 -5.98 5.34 -17.05
N ALA A 79 -6.65 4.32 -16.51
CA ALA A 79 -8.06 4.06 -16.77
C ALA A 79 -8.99 4.85 -15.82
N MET A 80 -10.15 5.26 -16.34
CA MET A 80 -11.16 6.12 -15.71
C MET A 80 -11.48 5.78 -14.24
N ASN A 81 -10.96 6.59 -13.31
CA ASN A 81 -11.53 6.95 -12.00
C ASN A 81 -10.56 7.90 -11.30
N SER A 82 -10.22 8.99 -11.97
CA SER A 82 -9.23 9.99 -11.55
C SER A 82 -9.53 10.67 -10.21
N PHE A 83 -10.69 10.41 -9.62
CA PHE A 83 -11.24 11.11 -8.45
C PHE A 83 -11.51 10.21 -7.24
N ASP A 84 -11.35 8.89 -7.36
CA ASP A 84 -11.58 7.96 -6.26
C ASP A 84 -10.35 7.09 -5.99
N ASN A 85 -10.16 6.70 -4.73
CA ASN A 85 -9.06 5.86 -4.26
C ASN A 85 -9.22 4.37 -4.69
N THR A 86 -9.82 4.15 -5.86
CA THR A 86 -10.21 2.83 -6.38
C THR A 86 -9.04 2.09 -7.02
N HIS A 87 -7.93 2.77 -7.29
CA HIS A 87 -6.70 2.20 -7.87
C HIS A 87 -6.14 1.02 -7.06
N PHE A 88 -6.47 0.93 -5.77
CA PHE A 88 -5.97 -0.11 -4.88
C PHE A 88 -7.07 -1.04 -4.35
N GLY A 89 -8.34 -0.80 -4.71
CA GLY A 89 -9.51 -1.38 -4.06
C GLY A 89 -9.75 -0.84 -2.64
N ASN A 90 -10.59 -1.55 -1.87
CA ASN A 90 -10.99 -1.15 -0.52
C ASN A 90 -9.85 -1.44 0.47
N LEU A 91 -8.86 -0.55 0.53
CA LEU A 91 -7.74 -0.63 1.48
C LEU A 91 -8.19 -0.26 2.90
N PRO A 92 -7.52 -0.78 3.95
CA PRO A 92 -7.66 -0.27 5.31
C PRO A 92 -7.38 1.23 5.40
N THR A 93 -8.12 1.92 6.27
CA THR A 93 -7.75 3.25 6.74
C THR A 93 -6.50 3.17 7.61
N LEU A 94 -5.80 4.30 7.77
CA LEU A 94 -4.62 4.37 8.64
C LEU A 94 -4.92 3.91 10.08
N SER A 95 -6.10 4.22 10.61
CA SER A 95 -6.51 3.78 11.96
C SER A 95 -6.61 2.26 12.05
N GLU A 96 -7.24 1.61 11.07
CA GLU A 96 -7.37 0.14 11.02
C GLU A 96 -6.00 -0.54 10.84
N PHE A 97 -5.13 0.07 10.03
CA PHE A 97 -3.77 -0.41 9.85
C PHE A 97 -2.92 -0.26 11.11
N GLN A 98 -3.04 0.83 11.86
CA GLN A 98 -2.33 1.03 13.13
C GLN A 98 -2.72 -0.06 14.14
N THR A 99 -4.01 -0.35 14.30
CA THR A 99 -4.48 -1.45 15.16
C THR A 99 -3.90 -2.80 14.71
N THR A 100 -3.82 -3.04 13.41
CA THR A 100 -3.24 -4.27 12.85
C THR A 100 -1.74 -4.36 13.12
N LEU A 101 -1.00 -3.26 12.92
CA LEU A 101 0.44 -3.18 13.22
C LEU A 101 0.73 -3.40 14.70
N ASP A 102 -0.04 -2.77 15.58
CA ASP A 102 0.14 -2.90 17.03
C ASP A 102 -0.13 -4.35 17.47
N SER A 103 -1.17 -4.98 16.90
CA SER A 103 -1.47 -6.40 17.11
C SER A 103 -0.35 -7.32 16.59
N LEU A 104 0.23 -7.00 15.44
CA LEU A 104 1.34 -7.78 14.86
C LEU A 104 2.62 -7.63 15.69
N LYS A 105 2.95 -6.42 16.14
CA LYS A 105 4.12 -6.16 17.00
C LYS A 105 4.00 -6.88 18.34
N ALA A 106 2.85 -6.77 19.01
CA ALA A 106 2.59 -7.46 20.27
C ALA A 106 2.74 -8.99 20.14
N ASN A 107 2.23 -9.58 19.05
CA ASN A 107 2.39 -11.01 18.78
C ASN A 107 3.83 -11.42 18.47
N LEU A 108 4.60 -10.58 17.79
CA LEU A 108 6.02 -10.81 17.51
C LEU A 108 6.87 -10.73 18.79
N GLU A 109 6.58 -9.77 19.67
CA GLU A 109 7.24 -9.61 20.96
C GLU A 109 6.97 -10.83 21.87
N LEU A 110 5.71 -11.28 21.96
CA LEU A 110 5.34 -12.48 22.73
C LEU A 110 6.06 -13.75 22.25
N ARG A 111 6.23 -13.93 20.93
CA ARG A 111 6.98 -15.07 20.36
C ARG A 111 8.49 -14.98 20.59
N SER A 112 9.04 -13.79 20.84
CA SER A 112 10.46 -13.62 21.13
C SER A 112 10.85 -13.92 22.57
N ILE A 113 9.86 -14.00 23.46
CA ILE A 113 10.02 -14.26 24.90
C ILE A 113 9.76 -15.75 25.23
N ALA A 114 9.14 -16.51 24.32
CA ALA A 114 8.83 -17.93 24.47
C ALA A 114 9.95 -18.86 23.98
#